data_AF-A0A1I7EPR5-F1
#
_entry.id   AF-A0A1I7EPR5-F1
#
_cell.length_a   1.000
_cell.length_b   1.000
_cell.length_c   1.000
_cell.angle_alpha   90.00
_cell.angle_beta   90.00
_cell.angle_gamma   90.00
#
_symmetry.space_group_name_H-M   'P 1'
#
loop_
_entity.id
_entity.type
_entity.pdbx_description
1 polymer ?
#
loop_
_entity_poly.entity_id
_entity_poly.type
_entity_poly.pdbx_seq_one_letter_code
_entity_poly.pdbx_strand_id
1 'polypeptide(L)'
;MVAQEITLPAPDLVRRLIVDGTGPRGGQGMELLTQAAGQLFGATFDPPEHVWLAFKFSPSAAGQAAGREFLKRTHLRQEGRDPEVNDNVSPAQVEAMGNWGVQQKGAYNYLKTIKQPTLVVNGSNDVIMPTVNSFTR
;
A
#
# COMPACT_ATOMS: atom_id res chain seq x y z
N MET A 1 6.76 -0.12 2.10
CA MET A 1 7.92 0.62 1.54
C MET A 1 8.70 1.35 2.63
N VAL A 2 8.20 2.48 3.16
CA VAL A 2 8.94 3.35 4.11
C VAL A 2 9.45 2.63 5.36
N ALA A 3 8.64 1.77 6.00
CA ALA A 3 9.10 1.04 7.19
C ALA A 3 10.31 0.13 6.90
N GLN A 4 10.38 -0.45 5.69
CA GLN A 4 11.55 -1.22 5.28
C GLN A 4 12.76 -0.31 5.09
N GLU A 5 12.59 0.88 4.48
CA GLU A 5 13.65 1.88 4.31
C GLU A 5 14.20 2.39 5.64
N ILE A 6 13.35 2.64 6.64
CA ILE A 6 13.78 3.09 7.97
C ILE A 6 14.55 1.99 8.71
N THR A 7 14.13 0.73 8.53
CA THR A 7 14.73 -0.41 9.22
C THR A 7 16.17 -0.67 8.78
N LEU A 8 16.52 -0.32 7.54
CA LEU A 8 17.86 -0.55 6.98
C LEU A 8 18.98 0.26 7.67
N PRO A 9 18.92 1.60 7.77
CA PRO A 9 19.96 2.40 8.40
C PRO A 9 19.86 2.41 9.93
N ALA A 10 18.71 2.07 10.52
CA ALA A 10 18.47 2.13 11.95
C ALA A 10 17.87 0.83 12.51
N PRO A 11 18.51 -0.33 12.30
CA PRO A 11 17.96 -1.63 12.69
C PRO A 11 17.72 -1.73 14.20
N ASP A 12 18.57 -1.09 15.01
CA ASP A 12 18.49 -1.13 16.47
C ASP A 12 17.33 -0.30 17.03
N LEU A 13 16.78 0.64 16.24
CA LEU A 13 15.59 1.42 16.62
C LEU A 13 14.28 0.68 16.31
N VAL A 14 14.34 -0.38 15.50
CA VAL A 14 13.17 -1.16 15.09
C VAL A 14 13.21 -2.52 15.78
N ARG A 15 12.37 -2.69 16.81
CA ARG A 15 12.26 -3.98 17.52
C ARG A 15 11.47 -5.03 16.74
N ARG A 16 10.40 -4.62 16.06
CA ARG A 16 9.51 -5.48 15.26
C ARG A 16 9.01 -4.69 14.07
N LEU A 17 8.84 -5.37 12.94
CA LEU A 17 8.37 -4.78 11.70
C LEU A 17 6.99 -5.36 11.34
N ILE A 18 6.05 -4.48 10.99
CA ILE A 18 4.79 -4.89 10.37
C ILE A 18 4.75 -4.22 9.00
N VAL A 19 4.49 -5.01 7.97
CA VAL A 19 4.25 -4.53 6.62
C VAL A 19 2.90 -5.05 6.14
N ASP A 20 2.03 -4.13 5.74
CA ASP A 20 0.65 -4.40 5.33
C ASP A 20 0.40 -3.72 3.98
N GLY A 21 -0.21 -4.44 3.03
CA GLY A 21 -0.55 -3.92 1.69
C GLY A 21 0.64 -3.25 1.00
N THR A 22 1.77 -3.95 0.90
CA THR A 22 3.01 -3.40 0.32
C THR A 22 3.87 -4.49 -0.32
N GLY A 23 4.98 -4.09 -0.95
CA GLY A 23 5.94 -4.99 -1.57
C GLY A 23 7.39 -4.52 -1.44
N PRO A 24 8.36 -5.36 -1.86
CA PRO A 24 9.77 -5.01 -1.89
C PRO A 24 10.09 -4.04 -3.04
N ARG A 25 11.29 -3.46 -3.02
CA ARG A 25 11.81 -2.74 -4.19
C ARG A 25 11.80 -3.65 -5.41
N GLY A 26 11.37 -3.14 -6.56
CA GLY A 26 11.29 -3.88 -7.81
C GLY A 26 10.38 -5.12 -7.74
N GLY A 27 9.34 -5.08 -6.90
CA GLY A 27 8.38 -6.17 -6.77
C GLY A 27 7.73 -6.54 -8.10
N GLN A 28 7.37 -7.81 -8.27
CA GLN A 28 6.71 -8.28 -9.48
C GLN A 28 5.39 -7.53 -9.70
N GLY A 29 5.20 -6.94 -10.88
CA GLY A 29 4.00 -6.18 -11.23
C GLY A 29 3.93 -4.79 -10.60
N MET A 30 4.91 -4.41 -9.78
CA MET A 30 4.92 -3.09 -9.14
C MET A 30 5.37 -1.97 -10.10
N GLU A 31 5.99 -2.31 -11.23
CA GLU A 31 6.27 -1.35 -12.31
C GLU A 31 5.01 -0.73 -12.92
N LEU A 32 3.85 -1.38 -12.74
CA LEU A 32 2.53 -0.92 -13.21
C LEU A 32 1.72 -0.19 -12.13
N LEU A 33 2.29 0.05 -10.94
CA LEU A 33 1.61 0.71 -9.81
C LEU A 33 0.91 2.00 -10.23
N THR A 34 1.62 2.88 -10.93
CA THR A 34 1.09 4.17 -11.38
C THR A 34 -0.07 4.01 -12.36
N GLN A 35 -0.01 3.01 -13.24
CA GLN A 35 -1.09 2.74 -14.18
C GLN A 35 -2.33 2.19 -13.46
N ALA A 36 -2.15 1.22 -12.57
CA ALA A 36 -3.25 0.63 -11.79
C ALA A 36 -3.93 1.69 -10.90
N ALA A 37 -3.13 2.52 -10.21
CA ALA A 37 -3.64 3.64 -9.43
C ALA A 37 -4.36 4.65 -10.32
N GLY A 38 -3.79 5.03 -11.46
CA GLY A 38 -4.40 5.97 -12.40
C GLY A 38 -5.75 5.49 -12.94
N GLN A 39 -5.88 4.19 -13.25
CA GLN A 39 -7.16 3.61 -13.68
C GLN A 39 -8.23 3.69 -12.59
N LEU A 40 -7.85 3.40 -11.34
CA LEU A 40 -8.81 3.39 -10.25
C LEU A 40 -9.20 4.81 -9.80
N PHE A 41 -8.22 5.68 -9.57
CA PHE A 41 -8.46 7.04 -9.12
C PHE A 41 -8.95 7.97 -10.24
N GLY A 42 -8.83 7.56 -11.51
CA GLY A 42 -9.45 8.23 -12.64
C GLY A 42 -10.91 7.82 -12.91
N ALA A 43 -11.41 6.78 -12.23
CA ALA A 43 -12.80 6.36 -12.36
C ALA A 43 -13.74 7.24 -11.52
N THR A 44 -14.96 7.42 -12.02
CA THR A 44 -16.01 8.16 -11.29
C THR A 44 -16.81 7.21 -10.41
N PHE A 45 -16.97 7.59 -9.15
CA PHE A 45 -17.77 6.87 -8.17
C PHE A 45 -18.84 7.80 -7.57
N ASP A 46 -19.99 7.23 -7.22
CA ASP A 46 -21.06 7.91 -6.51
C ASP A 46 -21.51 7.09 -5.29
N PRO A 47 -21.34 7.61 -4.05
CA PRO A 47 -20.52 8.77 -3.68
C PRO A 47 -19.03 8.60 -4.02
N PRO A 48 -18.26 9.71 -4.14
CA PRO A 48 -16.83 9.67 -4.50
C PRO A 48 -15.97 8.78 -3.59
N GLU A 49 -16.32 8.68 -2.31
CA GLU A 49 -15.59 7.83 -1.34
C GLU A 49 -15.66 6.33 -1.65
N HIS A 50 -16.57 5.89 -2.52
CA HIS A 50 -16.64 4.50 -2.96
C HIS A 50 -15.39 4.06 -3.74
N VAL A 51 -14.53 4.99 -4.17
CA VAL A 51 -13.18 4.66 -4.64
C VAL A 51 -12.42 3.80 -3.62
N TRP A 52 -12.62 4.00 -2.32
CA TRP A 52 -11.98 3.20 -1.27
C TRP A 52 -12.50 1.78 -1.18
N LEU A 53 -13.77 1.54 -1.55
CA LEU A 53 -14.33 0.19 -1.64
C LEU A 53 -13.68 -0.59 -2.77
N ALA A 54 -13.50 0.05 -3.93
CA ALA A 54 -12.84 -0.55 -5.07
C ALA A 54 -11.33 -0.71 -4.86
N PHE A 55 -10.69 0.21 -4.12
CA PHE A 55 -9.25 0.16 -3.83
C PHE A 55 -8.87 -0.89 -2.79
N LYS A 56 -9.65 -1.01 -1.70
CA LYS A 56 -9.23 -1.77 -0.49
C LYS A 56 -9.98 -3.07 -0.25
N PHE A 57 -11.13 -3.28 -0.89
CA PHE A 57 -12.02 -4.38 -0.54
C PHE A 57 -12.34 -5.28 -1.74
N SER A 58 -12.43 -6.58 -1.47
CA SER A 58 -12.90 -7.56 -2.46
C SER A 58 -14.29 -7.17 -2.99
N PRO A 59 -14.59 -7.43 -4.29
CA PRO A 59 -15.93 -7.21 -4.85
C PRO A 59 -16.97 -8.19 -4.31
N SER A 60 -16.58 -9.19 -3.52
CA SER A 60 -17.52 -10.09 -2.85
C SER A 60 -18.49 -9.35 -1.92
N ALA A 61 -19.68 -9.90 -1.73
CA ALA A 61 -20.68 -9.31 -0.84
C ALA A 61 -20.15 -9.06 0.59
N ALA A 62 -19.37 -10.00 1.13
CA ALA A 62 -18.73 -9.86 2.44
C ALA A 62 -17.65 -8.78 2.46
N GLY A 63 -16.80 -8.71 1.41
CA GLY A 63 -15.78 -7.67 1.28
C GLY A 63 -16.39 -6.27 1.21
N GLN A 64 -17.43 -6.11 0.39
CA GLN A 64 -18.15 -4.84 0.26
C GLN A 64 -18.89 -4.45 1.53
N ALA A 65 -19.46 -5.41 2.28
CA ALA A 65 -20.05 -5.14 3.59
C ALA A 65 -18.99 -4.64 4.58
N ALA A 66 -17.83 -5.30 4.65
CA ALA A 66 -16.72 -4.86 5.50
C ALA A 66 -16.18 -3.47 5.10
N GLY A 67 -16.15 -3.17 3.79
CA GLY A 67 -15.74 -1.87 3.27
C GLY A 67 -16.69 -0.73 3.66
N ARG A 68 -18.00 -0.96 3.63
CA ARG A 68 -18.97 0.03 4.13
C ARG A 68 -18.82 0.27 5.63
N GLU A 69 -18.56 -0.76 6.42
CA GLU A 69 -18.25 -0.58 7.84
C GLU A 69 -16.92 0.17 8.06
N PHE A 70 -15.94 -0.02 7.18
CA PHE A 70 -14.70 0.77 7.19
C PHE A 70 -14.96 2.26 6.94
N LEU A 71 -15.76 2.60 5.93
CA LEU A 71 -16.12 4.00 5.65
C LEU A 71 -16.85 4.65 6.83
N LYS A 72 -17.77 3.94 7.49
CA LYS A 72 -18.38 4.43 8.72
C LYS A 72 -17.34 4.77 9.80
N ARG A 73 -16.31 3.93 9.96
CA ARG A 73 -15.22 4.17 10.93
C ARG A 73 -14.36 5.38 10.57
N THR A 74 -14.09 5.64 9.28
CA THR A 74 -13.32 6.82 8.86
C THR A 74 -14.03 8.15 9.13
N HIS A 75 -15.35 8.11 9.33
CA HIS A 75 -16.17 9.26 9.67
C HIS A 75 -16.41 9.43 11.17
N LEU A 76 -15.89 8.56 12.05
CA LEU A 76 -16.14 8.70 13.49
C LEU A 76 -15.49 9.95 14.10
N ARG A 77 -14.33 10.38 13.57
CA ARG A 77 -13.64 11.57 14.07
C ARG A 77 -14.24 12.83 13.42
N GLN A 78 -14.90 13.65 14.23
CA GLN A 78 -15.55 14.89 13.79
C GLN A 78 -14.75 16.15 14.15
N GLU A 79 -13.98 16.12 15.24
CA GLU A 79 -13.24 17.28 15.75
C GLU A 79 -11.73 17.10 15.60
N GLY A 80 -11.00 18.17 15.27
CA GLY A 80 -9.53 18.11 15.12
C GLY A 80 -9.08 17.07 14.10
N ARG A 81 -9.74 17.03 12.94
CA ARG A 81 -9.29 16.23 11.79
C ARG A 81 -8.04 16.89 11.19
N ASP A 82 -7.13 16.06 10.67
CA ASP A 82 -6.02 16.56 9.87
C ASP A 82 -6.55 17.31 8.63
N PRO A 83 -5.84 18.34 8.16
CA PRO A 83 -6.17 18.98 6.90
C PRO A 83 -6.02 17.99 5.75
N GLU A 84 -6.77 18.24 4.68
CA GLU A 84 -6.56 17.52 3.43
C GLU A 84 -5.13 17.75 2.90
N VAL A 85 -4.59 16.74 2.23
CA VAL A 85 -3.30 16.87 1.55
C VAL A 85 -3.40 17.90 0.42
N ASN A 86 -2.30 18.61 0.17
CA ASN A 86 -2.26 19.54 -0.98
C ASN A 86 -1.96 18.79 -2.28
N ASP A 87 -2.15 19.49 -3.41
CA ASP A 87 -2.01 18.94 -4.75
C ASP A 87 -0.59 18.47 -5.10
N ASN A 88 0.43 18.82 -4.31
CA ASN A 88 1.80 18.34 -4.51
C ASN A 88 2.04 16.94 -3.95
N VAL A 89 1.19 16.48 -3.02
CA VAL A 89 1.43 15.21 -2.30
C VAL A 89 1.22 14.01 -3.22
N SER A 90 0.12 14.00 -3.98
CA SER A 90 -0.23 12.87 -4.85
C SER A 90 0.82 12.64 -5.96
N PRO A 91 1.26 13.65 -6.73
CA PRO A 91 2.34 13.48 -7.71
C PRO A 91 3.63 12.95 -7.10
N ALA A 92 4.06 13.47 -5.94
CA ALA A 92 5.28 13.04 -5.28
C ALA A 92 5.20 11.57 -4.80
N GLN A 93 4.05 11.15 -4.26
CA GLN A 93 3.84 9.75 -3.86
C GLN A 93 3.81 8.81 -5.06
N VAL A 94 3.16 9.22 -6.17
CA VAL A 94 3.13 8.46 -7.41
C VAL A 94 4.54 8.29 -7.99
N GLU A 95 5.35 9.35 -8.03
CA GLU A 95 6.74 9.27 -8.46
C GLU A 95 7.55 8.31 -7.57
N ALA A 96 7.43 8.43 -6.25
CA ALA A 96 8.14 7.55 -5.31
C ALA A 96 7.74 6.07 -5.48
N MET A 97 6.44 5.78 -5.64
CA MET A 97 5.95 4.43 -5.91
C MET A 97 6.41 3.90 -7.27
N GLY A 98 6.40 4.73 -8.30
CA GLY A 98 6.91 4.38 -9.63
C GLY A 98 8.39 3.99 -9.57
N ASN A 99 9.21 4.82 -8.92
CA ASN A 99 10.63 4.53 -8.71
C ASN A 99 10.85 3.26 -7.86
N TRP A 100 10.01 3.04 -6.84
CA TRP A 100 10.06 1.83 -6.01
C TRP A 100 9.78 0.55 -6.81
N GLY A 101 8.85 0.62 -7.76
CA GLY A 101 8.42 -0.50 -8.59
C GLY A 101 9.41 -0.90 -9.68
N VAL A 102 10.41 -0.07 -10.01
CA VAL A 102 11.39 -0.38 -11.06
C VAL A 102 12.17 -1.65 -10.73
N GLN A 103 12.04 -2.66 -11.57
CA GLN A 103 12.74 -3.92 -11.42
C GLN A 103 14.24 -3.75 -11.68
N GLN A 104 15.05 -4.28 -10.76
CA GLN A 104 16.50 -4.24 -10.86
C GLN A 104 17.09 -5.60 -10.48
N LYS A 105 18.25 -5.94 -11.04
CA LYS A 105 18.95 -7.17 -10.67
C LYS A 105 19.29 -7.14 -9.18
N GLY A 106 18.81 -8.14 -8.44
CA GLY A 106 19.07 -8.23 -7.00
C GLY A 106 18.24 -7.25 -6.16
N ALA A 107 17.14 -6.71 -6.67
CA ALA A 107 16.28 -5.75 -5.95
C ALA A 107 15.83 -6.26 -4.56
N TYR A 108 15.74 -7.57 -4.35
CA TYR A 108 15.32 -8.17 -3.09
C TYR A 108 16.47 -8.44 -2.10
N ASN A 109 17.74 -8.20 -2.49
CA ASN A 109 18.89 -8.55 -1.67
C ASN A 109 18.89 -7.87 -0.29
N TYR A 110 18.42 -6.62 -0.22
CA TYR A 110 18.32 -5.88 1.03
C TYR A 110 17.34 -6.52 2.03
N LEU A 111 16.34 -7.27 1.58
CA LEU A 111 15.41 -7.94 2.50
C LEU A 111 16.14 -8.94 3.40
N LYS A 112 17.21 -9.56 2.90
CA LYS A 112 18.04 -10.50 3.69
C LYS A 112 18.77 -9.80 4.83
N THR A 113 18.91 -8.48 4.81
CA THR A 113 19.58 -7.69 5.86
C THR A 113 18.60 -7.22 6.93
N ILE A 114 17.29 -7.26 6.68
CA ILE A 114 16.26 -7.01 7.70
C ILE A 114 16.17 -8.24 8.60
N LYS A 115 16.47 -8.08 9.90
CA LYS A 115 16.53 -9.17 10.89
C LYS A 115 15.40 -9.13 11.92
N GLN A 116 14.63 -8.05 11.92
CA GLN A 116 13.53 -7.83 12.82
C GLN A 116 12.47 -8.90 12.61
N PRO A 117 11.89 -9.45 13.68
CA PRO A 117 10.66 -10.24 13.57
C PRO A 117 9.63 -9.43 12.77
N THR A 118 9.22 -9.99 11.63
CA THR A 118 8.41 -9.28 10.64
C THR A 118 7.08 -9.99 10.46
N LEU A 119 5.98 -9.25 10.63
CA LEU A 119 4.65 -9.68 10.21
C LEU A 119 4.35 -9.09 8.83
N VAL A 120 4.05 -9.95 7.87
CA VAL A 120 3.61 -9.58 6.52
C VAL A 120 2.12 -9.85 6.42
N VAL A 121 1.34 -8.82 6.08
CA VAL A 121 -0.11 -8.91 5.87
C VAL A 121 -0.41 -8.42 4.46
N ASN A 122 -1.27 -9.13 3.74
CA ASN A 122 -1.79 -8.67 2.47
C ASN A 122 -3.16 -9.31 2.17
N GLY A 123 -3.93 -8.69 1.29
CA GLY A 123 -5.12 -9.28 0.71
C GLY A 123 -4.78 -10.50 -0.16
N SER A 124 -5.73 -11.42 -0.31
CA SER A 124 -5.57 -12.61 -1.14
C SER A 124 -5.48 -12.30 -2.65
N ASN A 125 -5.90 -11.10 -3.06
CA ASN A 125 -5.83 -10.61 -4.43
C ASN A 125 -5.77 -9.07 -4.43
N ASP A 126 -4.68 -8.51 -3.92
CA ASP A 126 -4.42 -7.08 -3.98
C ASP A 126 -3.91 -6.72 -5.38
N VAL A 127 -4.71 -5.94 -6.11
CA VAL A 127 -4.44 -5.54 -7.49
C VAL A 127 -3.57 -4.29 -7.58
N ILE A 128 -3.44 -3.56 -6.47
CA ILE A 128 -2.59 -2.37 -6.38
C ILE A 128 -1.20 -2.81 -5.92
N MET A 129 -1.10 -3.62 -4.86
CA MET A 129 0.14 -4.14 -4.29
C MET A 129 0.17 -5.66 -4.46
N PRO A 130 0.65 -6.18 -5.61
CA PRO A 130 0.43 -7.57 -6.02
C PRO A 130 0.77 -8.59 -4.93
N THR A 131 -0.23 -9.40 -4.55
CA THR A 131 -0.16 -10.39 -3.46
C THR A 131 1.04 -11.34 -3.56
N VAL A 132 1.52 -11.64 -4.76
CA VAL A 132 2.71 -12.48 -5.00
C VAL A 132 3.96 -11.96 -4.26
N ASN A 133 4.06 -10.65 -4.07
CA ASN A 133 5.20 -10.01 -3.41
C ASN A 133 5.24 -10.22 -1.89
N SER A 134 4.20 -10.83 -1.31
CA SER A 134 4.12 -11.14 0.12
C SER A 134 4.64 -12.54 0.47
N PHE A 135 5.03 -13.35 -0.52
CA PHE A 135 5.52 -14.71 -0.31
C PHE A 135 7.00 -14.84 -0.69
N THR A 136 7.74 -15.64 0.07
CA THR A 136 9.08 -16.10 -0.28
C THR A 136 8.97 -17.49 -0.89
N ARG A 137 9.56 -17.71 -2.07
CA ARG A 137 9.80 -19.04 -2.62
C ARG A 137 11.16 -19.56 -2.17
#